data_AF-A0A8T7LX47-F1
#
_entry.id   AF-A0A8T7LX47-F1
#
_cell.length_a   1.000
_cell.length_b   1.000
_cell.length_c   1.000
_cell.angle_alpha   90.00
_cell.angle_beta   90.00
_cell.angle_gamma   90.00
#
_symmetry.space_group_name_H-M   'P 1'
#
loop_
_entity.id
_entity.type
_entity.pdbx_description
1 polymer ?
#
loop_
_entity_poly.entity_id
_entity_poly.type
_entity_poly.pdbx_seq_one_letter_code
_entity_poly.pdbx_strand_id
1 'polypeptide(L)'
;MNATANETALQREQRLFLELSARARDALINKLFDLRPEKAARRSAYFFALFLLSGFVVSLFYYPPSDWAAHISRIFLAVLTGAGTPEIQAAFSAFADFLWNIVQDARILQYLPVFLAPFFIALQSAAMYLADVFELEDVGVARRFISGVALSGSNETIRVRHGEIAEESRESPVYLIGGPGRVVVELDSVALFERADGTPHVIGPTGGEPGGSAMLDGFERFRHALDIRDHHVELRDQDERSKAVRSRSRDGIPVRATDVRLVFSIFRGDAPRPSPENPYPFSREAVEQIVYKAASRVTPELPNPSTFEFSWINNMIGLIRGRLSGFMSRHNLTEYMASIGLPEIEKIQQREEIIARQMQQLTQSGDEAAERKEIQLPEFQARHKVKNLFAQFADEFTEKARNSGVELQWIGVGTWESPVEIVPELHLKAWLLTQENLKNDSPEEMNRTMQKEVVEKTKELIEKVPLEAYENLLAESVQSKKSGKQIQKRREKSRLELLTDGDKVIPPEEMKQFVEMMGILHIMRGEAEVEIEPKDASHTHEMQSLLLAYRRQFQETVAFINNKNEPAPQNLLDAIKHIDNQIGHWAGGS
;
A
#
# COMPACT_ATOMS: atom_id res chain seq x y z
N MET A 1 27.53 35.59 -24.17
CA MET A 1 27.68 35.74 -25.64
C MET A 1 29.03 36.37 -25.89
N ASN A 2 29.95 35.68 -26.58
CA ASN A 2 31.24 36.29 -26.93
C ASN A 2 31.05 37.12 -28.20
N ALA A 3 31.34 38.42 -28.13
CA ALA A 3 31.34 39.26 -29.31
C ALA A 3 32.51 38.85 -30.22
N THR A 4 32.19 38.37 -31.42
CA THR A 4 33.18 38.11 -32.47
C THR A 4 33.78 39.44 -32.91
N ALA A 5 35.00 39.73 -32.46
CA ALA A 5 35.62 41.06 -32.47
C ALA A 5 35.80 41.72 -33.86
N ASN A 6 35.48 41.01 -34.95
CA ASN A 6 35.63 41.44 -36.33
C ASN A 6 34.28 41.61 -37.07
N GLU A 7 33.11 41.51 -36.41
CA GLU A 7 31.82 41.86 -37.03
C GLU A 7 31.75 43.36 -37.35
N THR A 8 31.50 43.71 -38.60
CA THR A 8 31.22 45.10 -39.00
C THR A 8 29.85 45.55 -38.49
N ALA A 9 29.66 46.87 -38.31
CA ALA A 9 28.39 47.43 -37.83
C ALA A 9 27.18 46.99 -38.70
N LEU A 10 27.33 46.97 -40.02
CA LEU A 10 26.29 46.56 -40.95
C LEU A 10 25.96 45.05 -40.85
N GLN A 11 26.96 44.19 -40.63
CA GLN A 11 26.71 42.76 -40.35
C GLN A 11 25.96 42.57 -39.02
N ARG A 12 26.30 43.36 -37.99
CA ARG A 12 25.60 43.35 -36.70
C ARG A 12 24.15 43.80 -36.83
N GLU A 13 23.87 44.84 -37.62
CA GLU A 13 22.50 45.30 -37.91
C GLU A 13 21.70 44.27 -38.70
N GLN A 14 22.27 43.66 -39.76
CA GLN A 14 21.64 42.58 -40.50
C GLN A 14 21.32 41.37 -39.61
N ARG A 15 22.26 40.97 -38.74
CA ARG A 15 22.08 39.89 -37.76
C ARG A 15 20.95 40.19 -36.78
N LEU A 16 20.91 41.40 -36.21
CA LEU A 16 19.84 41.83 -35.31
C LEU A 16 18.48 41.92 -36.03
N PHE A 17 18.44 42.37 -37.28
CA PHE A 17 17.22 42.38 -38.09
C PHE A 17 16.70 40.97 -38.37
N LEU A 18 17.57 40.01 -38.68
CA LEU A 18 17.19 38.60 -38.86
C LEU A 18 16.69 37.97 -37.55
N GLU A 19 17.34 38.25 -36.42
CA GLU A 19 16.91 37.77 -35.10
C GLU A 19 15.56 38.38 -34.66
N LEU A 20 15.35 39.68 -34.88
CA LEU A 20 14.10 40.37 -34.57
C LEU A 20 12.96 40.00 -35.51
N SER A 21 13.22 39.80 -36.80
CA SER A 21 12.19 39.36 -37.76
C SER A 21 11.80 37.90 -37.56
N ALA A 22 12.73 37.02 -37.17
CA ALA A 22 12.40 35.68 -36.68
C ALA A 22 11.49 35.75 -35.45
N ARG A 23 11.89 36.49 -34.40
CA ARG A 23 11.06 36.68 -33.18
C ARG A 23 9.68 37.28 -33.48
N ALA A 24 9.59 38.24 -34.40
CA ALA A 24 8.33 38.86 -34.80
C ALA A 24 7.41 37.90 -35.57
N ARG A 25 7.98 37.10 -36.50
CA ARG A 25 7.27 36.02 -37.18
C ARG A 25 6.77 34.98 -36.18
N ASP A 26 7.63 34.54 -35.26
CA ASP A 26 7.32 33.48 -34.30
C ASP A 26 6.29 33.96 -33.27
N ALA A 27 6.36 35.22 -32.83
CA ALA A 27 5.31 35.84 -32.03
C ALA A 27 3.98 35.99 -32.78
N LEU A 28 3.99 36.26 -34.10
CA LEU A 28 2.80 36.32 -34.94
C LEU A 28 2.18 34.94 -35.13
N ILE A 29 2.99 33.91 -35.40
CA ILE A 29 2.58 32.50 -35.48
C ILE A 29 1.98 32.06 -34.14
N ASN A 30 2.66 32.27 -33.02
CA ASN A 30 2.16 31.90 -31.69
C ASN A 30 0.85 32.64 -31.36
N LYS A 31 0.70 33.90 -31.75
CA LYS A 31 -0.55 34.68 -31.60
C LYS A 31 -1.69 34.22 -32.53
N LEU A 32 -1.37 33.57 -33.64
CA LEU A 32 -2.32 32.99 -34.60
C LEU A 32 -2.77 31.59 -34.17
N PHE A 33 -1.86 30.79 -33.62
CA PHE A 33 -2.08 29.40 -33.19
C PHE A 33 -2.33 29.22 -31.68
N ASP A 34 -2.33 30.32 -30.89
CA ASP A 34 -2.81 30.40 -29.50
C ASP A 34 -4.12 29.60 -29.34
N LEU A 35 -4.11 28.63 -28.42
CA LEU A 35 -5.11 27.58 -28.33
C LEU A 35 -6.47 28.08 -27.78
N ARG A 36 -6.54 29.34 -27.31
CA ARG A 36 -7.75 29.96 -26.76
C ARG A 36 -8.93 29.97 -27.76
N PRO A 37 -10.18 29.68 -27.34
CA PRO A 37 -11.34 29.60 -28.24
C PRO A 37 -11.59 30.85 -29.10
N GLU A 38 -11.35 32.06 -28.56
CA GLU A 38 -11.44 33.32 -29.33
C GLU A 38 -10.56 33.35 -30.59
N LYS A 39 -9.45 32.61 -30.57
CA LYS A 39 -8.45 32.57 -31.64
C LYS A 39 -8.77 31.47 -32.63
N ALA A 40 -9.37 30.36 -32.19
CA ALA A 40 -9.90 29.32 -33.06
C ALA A 40 -10.95 29.89 -34.04
N ALA A 41 -11.92 30.67 -33.55
CA ALA A 41 -12.88 31.36 -34.41
C ALA A 41 -12.21 32.25 -35.49
N ARG A 42 -11.09 32.92 -35.16
CA ARG A 42 -10.29 33.70 -36.12
C ARG A 42 -9.54 32.79 -37.09
N ARG A 43 -8.95 31.68 -36.64
CA ARG A 43 -8.31 30.66 -37.51
C ARG A 43 -9.30 30.09 -38.51
N SER A 44 -10.51 29.73 -38.08
CA SER A 44 -11.58 29.26 -38.96
C SER A 44 -11.98 30.33 -39.99
N ALA A 45 -12.12 31.59 -39.56
CA ALA A 45 -12.39 32.70 -40.48
C ALA A 45 -11.26 32.90 -41.52
N TYR A 46 -9.99 32.80 -41.12
CA TYR A 46 -8.86 32.88 -42.03
C TYR A 46 -8.75 31.66 -42.96
N PHE A 47 -9.02 30.46 -42.47
CA PHE A 47 -9.06 29.22 -43.27
C PHE A 47 -10.17 29.30 -44.33
N PHE A 48 -11.37 29.74 -43.92
CA PHE A 48 -12.50 29.96 -44.83
C PHE A 48 -12.21 31.07 -45.85
N ALA A 49 -11.61 32.18 -45.44
CA ALA A 49 -11.21 33.25 -46.35
C ALA A 49 -10.13 32.80 -47.35
N LEU A 50 -9.16 31.99 -46.92
CA LEU A 50 -8.13 31.41 -47.78
C LEU A 50 -8.73 30.38 -48.76
N PHE A 51 -9.69 29.58 -48.31
CA PHE A 51 -10.44 28.65 -49.15
C PHE A 51 -11.26 29.39 -50.22
N LEU A 52 -12.01 30.43 -49.84
CA LEU A 52 -12.75 31.29 -50.78
C LEU A 52 -11.81 32.01 -51.76
N LEU A 53 -10.67 32.55 -51.29
CA LEU A 53 -9.68 33.18 -52.15
C LEU A 53 -9.07 32.18 -53.14
N SER A 54 -8.81 30.95 -52.71
CA SER A 54 -8.30 29.87 -53.57
C SER A 54 -9.33 29.45 -54.62
N GLY A 55 -10.59 29.30 -54.22
CA GLY A 55 -11.71 29.03 -55.13
C GLY A 55 -11.95 30.17 -56.13
N PHE A 56 -11.84 31.41 -55.70
CA PHE A 56 -11.89 32.60 -56.56
C PHE A 56 -10.75 32.59 -57.59
N VAL A 57 -9.50 32.37 -57.16
CA VAL A 57 -8.35 32.26 -58.06
C VAL A 57 -8.52 31.11 -59.06
N VAL A 58 -9.04 29.95 -58.65
CA VAL A 58 -9.40 28.85 -59.58
C VAL A 58 -10.49 29.29 -60.56
N SER A 59 -11.53 30.01 -60.10
CA SER A 59 -12.61 30.47 -60.98
C SER A 59 -12.14 31.43 -62.08
N LEU A 60 -11.12 32.26 -61.82
CA LEU A 60 -10.57 33.20 -62.80
C LEU A 60 -9.88 32.53 -64.00
N PHE A 61 -9.52 31.23 -63.91
CA PHE A 61 -9.05 30.45 -65.06
C PHE A 61 -10.18 29.97 -65.98
N TYR A 62 -11.43 29.95 -65.51
CA TYR A 62 -12.60 29.44 -66.23
C TYR A 62 -13.65 30.52 -66.56
N TYR A 63 -13.68 31.61 -65.79
CA TYR A 63 -14.60 32.73 -65.91
C TYR A 63 -13.79 34.03 -66.06
N PRO A 64 -13.85 34.70 -67.23
CA PRO A 64 -13.11 35.93 -67.48
C PRO A 64 -13.31 37.02 -66.40
N PRO A 65 -12.28 37.82 -66.07
CA PRO A 65 -12.42 38.95 -65.15
C PRO A 65 -13.46 40.00 -65.57
N SER A 66 -13.81 40.07 -66.86
CA SER A 66 -14.90 40.90 -67.38
C SER A 66 -16.26 40.55 -66.78
N ASP A 67 -16.50 39.27 -66.52
CA ASP A 67 -17.81 38.76 -66.16
C ASP A 67 -18.05 39.01 -64.66
N TRP A 68 -17.02 38.79 -63.86
CA TRP A 68 -16.91 39.27 -62.49
C TRP A 68 -17.11 40.78 -62.39
N ALA A 69 -16.37 41.56 -63.19
CA ALA A 69 -16.49 43.01 -63.21
C ALA A 69 -17.89 43.50 -63.61
N ALA A 70 -18.57 42.82 -64.55
CA ALA A 70 -19.92 43.16 -64.97
C ALA A 70 -20.96 42.96 -63.86
N HIS A 71 -20.89 41.86 -63.10
CA HIS A 71 -21.82 41.61 -61.99
C HIS A 71 -21.54 42.55 -60.80
N ILE A 72 -20.27 42.75 -60.44
CA ILE A 72 -19.88 43.71 -59.38
C ILE A 72 -20.28 45.14 -59.76
N SER A 73 -20.09 45.53 -61.02
CA SER A 73 -20.50 46.84 -61.54
C SER A 73 -22.01 47.04 -61.48
N ARG A 74 -22.83 46.03 -61.77
CA ARG A 74 -24.30 46.10 -61.62
C ARG A 74 -24.72 46.38 -60.18
N ILE A 75 -24.15 45.67 -59.20
CA ILE A 75 -24.43 45.93 -57.77
C ILE A 75 -23.99 47.35 -57.39
N PHE A 76 -22.76 47.73 -57.74
CA PHE A 76 -22.21 49.04 -57.39
C PHE A 76 -23.02 50.19 -58.00
N LEU A 77 -23.44 50.07 -59.27
CA LEU A 77 -24.30 51.04 -59.93
C LEU A 77 -25.68 51.14 -59.26
N ALA A 78 -26.38 50.01 -59.03
CA ALA A 78 -27.69 50.02 -58.40
C ALA A 78 -27.68 50.67 -56.99
N VAL A 79 -26.62 50.42 -56.21
CA VAL A 79 -26.43 51.07 -54.90
C VAL A 79 -26.09 52.56 -55.06
N LEU A 80 -25.20 52.93 -56.00
CA LEU A 80 -24.73 54.31 -56.18
C LEU A 80 -25.78 55.24 -56.80
N THR A 81 -26.63 54.76 -57.70
CA THR A 81 -27.70 55.55 -58.32
C THR A 81 -28.91 55.75 -57.39
N GLY A 82 -28.89 55.17 -56.18
CA GLY A 82 -30.04 55.19 -55.27
C GLY A 82 -31.24 54.43 -55.85
N ALA A 83 -30.98 53.33 -56.57
CA ALA A 83 -32.03 52.55 -57.21
C ALA A 83 -33.03 51.98 -56.18
N GLY A 84 -34.24 51.68 -56.64
CA GLY A 84 -35.26 51.09 -55.77
C GLY A 84 -34.80 49.76 -55.18
N THR A 85 -35.32 49.41 -54.00
CA THR A 85 -35.09 48.10 -53.36
C THR A 85 -35.23 46.88 -54.30
N PRO A 86 -36.18 46.79 -55.25
CA PRO A 86 -36.23 45.66 -56.19
C PRO A 86 -35.05 45.59 -57.16
N GLU A 87 -34.48 46.73 -57.60
CA GLU A 87 -33.33 46.73 -58.51
C GLU A 87 -32.05 46.31 -57.79
N ILE A 88 -31.84 46.80 -56.57
CA ILE A 88 -30.75 46.34 -55.70
C ILE A 88 -30.89 44.84 -55.42
N GLN A 89 -32.10 44.36 -55.09
CA GLN A 89 -32.37 42.95 -54.86
C GLN A 89 -32.11 42.09 -56.11
N ALA A 90 -32.50 42.55 -57.30
CA ALA A 90 -32.24 41.85 -58.56
C ALA A 90 -30.75 41.80 -58.94
N ALA A 91 -29.99 42.86 -58.63
CA ALA A 91 -28.53 42.87 -58.82
C ALA A 91 -27.83 41.87 -57.87
N PHE A 92 -28.26 41.79 -56.61
CA PHE A 92 -27.75 40.80 -55.66
C PHE A 92 -28.16 39.37 -56.02
N SER A 93 -29.40 39.12 -56.46
CA SER A 93 -29.83 37.77 -56.86
C SER A 93 -29.05 37.29 -58.09
N ALA A 94 -28.93 38.13 -59.13
CA ALA A 94 -28.17 37.76 -60.34
C ALA A 94 -26.68 37.46 -60.04
N PHE A 95 -26.08 38.12 -59.05
CA PHE A 95 -24.72 37.80 -58.60
C PHE A 95 -24.67 36.53 -57.74
N ALA A 96 -25.68 36.27 -56.90
CA ALA A 96 -25.80 35.02 -56.17
C ALA A 96 -25.99 33.82 -57.11
N ASP A 97 -26.80 33.96 -58.16
CA ASP A 97 -26.98 32.98 -59.23
C ASP A 97 -25.65 32.73 -59.98
N PHE A 98 -24.90 33.80 -60.30
CA PHE A 98 -23.57 33.69 -60.91
C PHE A 98 -22.57 32.94 -60.01
N LEU A 99 -22.51 33.27 -58.72
CA LEU A 99 -21.68 32.54 -57.74
C LEU A 99 -22.11 31.08 -57.60
N TRP A 100 -23.40 30.80 -57.60
CA TRP A 100 -23.95 29.44 -57.51
C TRP A 100 -23.58 28.61 -58.75
N ASN A 101 -23.69 29.18 -59.95
CA ASN A 101 -23.23 28.54 -61.19
C ASN A 101 -21.73 28.24 -61.17
N ILE A 102 -20.90 29.15 -60.62
CA ILE A 102 -19.46 28.93 -60.41
C ILE A 102 -19.20 27.78 -59.43
N VAL A 103 -19.95 27.69 -58.33
CA VAL A 103 -19.83 26.61 -57.33
C VAL A 103 -20.32 25.26 -57.87
N GLN A 104 -21.30 25.25 -58.79
CA GLN A 104 -21.78 24.02 -59.44
C GLN A 104 -20.96 23.58 -60.66
N ASP A 105 -20.00 24.38 -61.13
CA ASP A 105 -19.17 24.05 -62.29
C ASP A 105 -18.26 22.85 -61.99
N ALA A 106 -18.46 21.74 -62.72
CA ALA A 106 -17.63 20.54 -62.61
C ALA A 106 -16.13 20.83 -62.79
N ARG A 107 -15.78 21.84 -63.60
CA ARG A 107 -14.39 22.27 -63.86
C ARG A 107 -13.75 22.95 -62.65
N ILE A 108 -14.54 23.43 -61.70
CA ILE A 108 -14.09 24.02 -60.43
C ILE A 108 -14.21 22.98 -59.30
N LEU A 109 -15.30 22.21 -59.25
CA LEU A 109 -15.49 21.12 -58.29
C LEU A 109 -14.41 20.04 -58.35
N GLN A 110 -13.80 19.76 -59.52
CA GLN A 110 -12.65 18.85 -59.63
C GLN A 110 -11.41 19.30 -58.82
N TYR A 111 -11.31 20.57 -58.42
CA TYR A 111 -10.24 21.05 -57.53
C TYR A 111 -10.60 20.93 -56.04
N LEU A 112 -11.86 20.65 -55.69
CA LEU A 112 -12.27 20.46 -54.29
C LEU A 112 -11.49 19.34 -53.60
N PRO A 113 -11.23 18.16 -54.22
CA PRO A 113 -10.32 17.16 -53.67
C PRO A 113 -8.88 17.65 -53.52
N VAL A 114 -8.40 18.52 -54.43
CA VAL A 114 -7.03 19.06 -54.38
C VAL A 114 -6.82 19.98 -53.18
N PHE A 115 -7.85 20.75 -52.78
CA PHE A 115 -7.81 21.56 -51.56
C PHE A 115 -8.10 20.75 -50.29
N LEU A 116 -9.06 19.83 -50.32
CA LEU A 116 -9.49 19.09 -49.12
C LEU A 116 -8.59 17.90 -48.77
N ALA A 117 -8.02 17.17 -49.74
CA ALA A 117 -7.21 15.99 -49.44
C ALA A 117 -5.95 16.31 -48.60
N PRO A 118 -5.16 17.37 -48.89
CA PRO A 118 -4.03 17.74 -48.02
C PRO A 118 -4.48 18.10 -46.60
N PHE A 119 -5.62 18.77 -46.45
CA PHE A 119 -6.20 19.09 -45.14
C PHE A 119 -6.62 17.83 -44.38
N PHE A 120 -7.33 16.89 -45.02
CA PHE A 120 -7.74 15.63 -44.39
C PHE A 120 -6.53 14.73 -44.06
N ILE A 121 -5.51 14.68 -44.93
CA ILE A 121 -4.27 13.94 -44.67
C ILE A 121 -3.52 14.55 -43.47
N ALA A 122 -3.41 15.88 -43.39
CA ALA A 122 -2.78 16.55 -42.26
C ALA A 122 -3.57 16.32 -40.94
N LEU A 123 -4.90 16.48 -40.97
CA LEU A 123 -5.77 16.24 -39.82
C LEU A 123 -5.70 14.78 -39.34
N GLN A 124 -5.73 13.81 -40.26
CA GLN A 124 -5.63 12.40 -39.91
C GLN A 124 -4.23 12.03 -39.40
N SER A 125 -3.16 12.55 -40.00
CA SER A 125 -1.78 12.31 -39.53
C SER A 125 -1.55 12.90 -38.14
N ALA A 126 -2.03 14.13 -37.89
CA ALA A 126 -1.97 14.75 -36.59
C ALA A 126 -2.83 14.02 -35.55
N ALA A 127 -4.02 13.51 -35.93
CA ALA A 127 -4.87 12.72 -35.03
C ALA A 127 -4.23 11.38 -34.66
N MET A 128 -3.60 10.67 -35.60
CA MET A 128 -2.87 9.42 -35.31
C MET A 128 -1.65 9.67 -34.41
N TYR A 129 -0.86 10.71 -34.70
CA TYR A 129 0.28 11.10 -33.86
C TYR A 129 -0.16 11.51 -32.44
N LEU A 130 -1.27 12.26 -32.31
CA LEU A 130 -1.78 12.67 -31.01
C LEU A 130 -2.40 11.49 -30.23
N ALA A 131 -3.00 10.51 -30.91
CA ALA A 131 -3.48 9.29 -30.28
C ALA A 131 -2.31 8.41 -29.76
N ASP A 132 -1.23 8.29 -30.54
CA ASP A 132 -0.01 7.57 -30.17
C ASP A 132 0.68 8.22 -28.95
N VAL A 133 0.89 9.54 -28.97
CA VAL A 133 1.53 10.31 -27.88
C VAL A 133 0.73 10.34 -26.57
N PHE A 134 -0.57 10.04 -26.61
CA PHE A 134 -1.45 9.99 -25.44
C PHE A 134 -2.04 8.59 -25.17
N GLU A 135 -1.55 7.56 -25.86
CA GLU A 135 -1.99 6.15 -25.72
C GLU A 135 -3.53 5.96 -25.83
N LEU A 136 -4.18 6.72 -26.72
CA LEU A 136 -5.64 6.75 -26.86
C LEU A 136 -6.17 5.57 -27.69
N GLU A 137 -7.18 4.86 -27.15
CA GLU A 137 -7.86 3.77 -27.85
C GLU A 137 -8.61 4.21 -29.12
N ASP A 138 -9.19 5.43 -29.12
CA ASP A 138 -9.92 5.99 -30.27
C ASP A 138 -9.23 7.25 -30.85
N VAL A 139 -8.74 7.11 -32.09
CA VAL A 139 -8.21 8.22 -32.91
C VAL A 139 -9.30 9.29 -33.19
N GLY A 140 -10.58 8.94 -33.08
CA GLY A 140 -11.71 9.88 -33.12
C GLY A 140 -11.72 10.89 -31.98
N VAL A 141 -11.24 10.57 -30.78
CA VAL A 141 -11.01 11.52 -29.67
C VAL A 141 -9.98 12.57 -30.09
N ALA A 142 -8.83 12.13 -30.58
CA ALA A 142 -7.76 13.01 -31.09
C ALA A 142 -8.25 13.87 -32.27
N ARG A 143 -9.02 13.30 -33.21
CA ARG A 143 -9.58 14.03 -34.35
C ARG A 143 -10.60 15.08 -33.90
N ARG A 144 -11.46 14.77 -32.92
CA ARG A 144 -12.39 15.74 -32.29
C ARG A 144 -11.63 16.90 -31.65
N PHE A 145 -10.62 16.60 -30.83
CA PHE A 145 -9.77 17.61 -30.19
C PHE A 145 -9.12 18.56 -31.20
N ILE A 146 -8.38 18.02 -32.19
CA ILE A 146 -7.67 18.84 -33.18
C ILE A 146 -8.65 19.69 -33.99
N SER A 147 -9.80 19.14 -34.39
CA SER A 147 -10.83 19.88 -35.12
C SER A 147 -11.41 21.03 -34.30
N GLY A 148 -11.71 20.79 -33.02
CA GLY A 148 -12.20 21.81 -32.09
C GLY A 148 -11.17 22.91 -31.85
N VAL A 149 -9.92 22.54 -31.56
CA VAL A 149 -8.81 23.46 -31.27
C VAL A 149 -8.43 24.30 -32.50
N ALA A 150 -8.41 23.69 -33.70
CA ALA A 150 -8.04 24.37 -34.93
C ALA A 150 -9.13 25.32 -35.44
N LEU A 151 -10.40 24.91 -35.41
CA LEU A 151 -11.51 25.58 -36.11
C LEU A 151 -12.56 26.21 -35.18
N SER A 152 -13.34 25.41 -34.45
CA SER A 152 -14.54 25.93 -33.76
C SER A 152 -14.28 26.63 -32.43
N GLY A 153 -13.13 26.34 -31.81
CA GLY A 153 -12.96 26.41 -30.36
C GLY A 153 -13.55 25.16 -29.70
N SER A 154 -12.91 24.67 -28.64
CA SER A 154 -13.42 23.56 -27.83
C SER A 154 -14.47 24.07 -26.86
N ASN A 155 -15.75 23.76 -27.16
CA ASN A 155 -16.86 23.91 -26.22
C ASN A 155 -17.10 22.64 -25.40
N GLU A 156 -16.26 21.60 -25.58
CA GLU A 156 -16.20 20.41 -24.74
C GLU A 156 -16.10 20.82 -23.26
N THR A 157 -17.02 20.29 -22.46
CA THR A 157 -17.21 20.69 -21.06
C THR A 157 -17.17 19.45 -20.18
N ILE A 158 -16.18 19.37 -19.28
CA ILE A 158 -16.08 18.29 -18.29
C ILE A 158 -16.76 18.68 -16.98
N ARG A 159 -17.37 17.71 -16.31
CA ARG A 159 -18.10 17.91 -15.05
C ARG A 159 -17.44 17.16 -13.89
N VAL A 160 -17.18 17.88 -12.80
CA VAL A 160 -16.60 17.35 -11.56
C VAL A 160 -17.63 17.45 -10.45
N ARG A 161 -17.90 16.33 -9.77
CA ARG A 161 -18.89 16.19 -8.70
C ARG A 161 -18.48 15.11 -7.71
N HIS A 162 -18.80 15.26 -6.43
CA HIS A 162 -18.47 14.29 -5.37
C HIS A 162 -16.96 13.96 -5.28
N GLY A 163 -16.09 14.88 -5.69
CA GLY A 163 -14.65 14.66 -5.79
C GLY A 163 -14.17 13.83 -6.98
N GLU A 164 -15.03 13.50 -7.95
CA GLU A 164 -14.66 12.74 -9.15
C GLU A 164 -15.11 13.42 -10.46
N ILE A 165 -14.49 13.03 -11.57
CA ILE A 165 -15.01 13.36 -12.91
C ILE A 165 -16.17 12.42 -13.23
N ALA A 166 -17.30 13.01 -13.62
CA ALA A 166 -18.50 12.29 -14.00
C ALA A 166 -18.24 11.35 -15.20
N GLU A 167 -18.84 10.16 -15.20
CA GLU A 167 -18.65 9.13 -16.24
C GLU A 167 -18.83 9.67 -17.66
N GLU A 168 -19.87 10.48 -17.88
CA GLU A 168 -20.19 11.20 -19.13
C GLU A 168 -19.04 12.10 -19.67
N SER A 169 -18.09 12.48 -18.80
CA SER A 169 -16.91 13.30 -19.13
C SER A 169 -15.63 12.48 -19.34
N ARG A 170 -15.61 11.17 -19.02
CA ARG A 170 -14.39 10.32 -19.12
C ARG A 170 -14.01 9.98 -20.57
N GLU A 171 -14.97 10.00 -21.50
CA GLU A 171 -14.71 9.90 -22.95
C GLU A 171 -14.40 11.26 -23.62
N SER A 172 -14.37 12.36 -22.85
CA SER A 172 -14.11 13.68 -23.42
C SER A 172 -12.63 13.84 -23.81
N PRO A 173 -12.33 14.52 -24.93
CA PRO A 173 -10.96 14.83 -25.27
C PRO A 173 -10.28 15.73 -24.23
N VAL A 174 -11.06 16.55 -23.50
CA VAL A 174 -10.55 17.46 -22.46
C VAL A 174 -10.04 16.71 -21.22
N TYR A 175 -10.65 15.58 -20.87
CA TYR A 175 -10.12 14.71 -19.80
C TYR A 175 -8.88 13.92 -20.29
N LEU A 176 -8.96 13.32 -21.47
CA LEU A 176 -7.95 12.38 -21.98
C LEU A 176 -6.66 13.07 -22.48
N ILE A 177 -6.78 14.27 -23.06
CA ILE A 177 -5.67 15.02 -23.67
C ILE A 177 -5.32 16.28 -22.85
N GLY A 178 -6.29 16.81 -22.11
CA GLY A 178 -6.22 18.12 -21.46
C GLY A 178 -6.92 19.22 -22.26
N GLY A 179 -6.84 20.45 -21.78
CA GLY A 179 -7.43 21.63 -22.42
C GLY A 179 -6.84 21.96 -23.80
N PRO A 180 -7.38 22.98 -24.51
CA PRO A 180 -8.36 23.94 -24.02
C PRO A 180 -9.76 23.34 -23.92
N GLY A 181 -10.59 23.86 -23.02
CA GLY A 181 -11.97 23.42 -22.85
C GLY A 181 -12.66 24.16 -21.71
N ARG A 182 -13.79 23.62 -21.23
CA ARG A 182 -14.49 24.12 -20.05
C ARG A 182 -14.53 23.06 -18.95
N VAL A 183 -14.51 23.49 -17.69
CA VAL A 183 -14.81 22.64 -16.54
C VAL A 183 -15.95 23.27 -15.73
N VAL A 184 -16.89 22.43 -15.31
CA VAL A 184 -17.92 22.74 -14.32
C VAL A 184 -17.61 21.92 -13.07
N VAL A 185 -17.41 22.60 -11.93
CA VAL A 185 -17.13 21.98 -10.63
C VAL A 185 -18.29 22.26 -9.70
N GLU A 186 -18.88 21.21 -9.12
CA GLU A 186 -20.02 21.33 -8.19
C GLU A 186 -19.58 21.82 -6.80
N LEU A 187 -20.55 22.28 -5.99
CA LEU A 187 -20.35 22.87 -4.66
C LEU A 187 -19.71 21.92 -3.62
N ASP A 188 -19.60 20.63 -3.94
CA ASP A 188 -18.98 19.60 -3.10
C ASP A 188 -17.57 19.21 -3.54
N SER A 189 -17.01 19.88 -4.56
CA SER A 189 -15.81 19.43 -5.25
C SER A 189 -14.79 20.55 -5.46
N VAL A 190 -13.51 20.15 -5.58
CA VAL A 190 -12.42 20.96 -6.14
C VAL A 190 -11.61 20.09 -7.10
N ALA A 191 -11.12 20.68 -8.19
CA ALA A 191 -10.29 19.99 -9.17
C ALA A 191 -8.91 20.65 -9.27
N LEU A 192 -7.86 19.84 -9.25
CA LEU A 192 -6.51 20.25 -9.61
C LEU A 192 -6.24 19.90 -11.08
N PHE A 193 -5.93 20.94 -11.85
CA PHE A 193 -5.35 20.82 -13.17
C PHE A 193 -3.86 21.20 -13.13
N GLU A 194 -3.10 20.79 -14.14
CA GLU A 194 -1.71 21.15 -14.32
C GLU A 194 -1.48 21.61 -15.76
N ARG A 195 -0.86 22.77 -15.92
CA ARG A 195 -0.60 23.39 -17.22
C ARG A 195 0.59 22.74 -17.92
N ALA A 196 0.74 23.04 -19.20
CA ALA A 196 1.83 22.52 -20.03
C ALA A 196 3.25 22.92 -19.57
N ASP A 197 3.38 23.88 -18.64
CA ASP A 197 4.64 24.28 -17.98
C ASP A 197 4.85 23.58 -16.62
N GLY A 198 3.95 22.70 -16.20
CA GLY A 198 3.96 22.02 -14.90
C GLY A 198 3.37 22.84 -13.76
N THR A 199 2.82 24.05 -14.01
CA THR A 199 2.23 24.85 -12.94
C THR A 199 0.83 24.32 -12.53
N PRO A 200 0.53 24.23 -11.23
CA PRO A 200 -0.78 23.81 -10.75
C PRO A 200 -1.84 24.90 -10.96
N HIS A 201 -3.07 24.48 -11.21
CA HIS A 201 -4.23 25.34 -11.32
C HIS A 201 -5.42 24.69 -10.60
N VAL A 202 -5.68 25.16 -9.37
CA VAL A 202 -6.79 24.68 -8.53
C VAL A 202 -8.07 25.43 -8.89
N ILE A 203 -9.08 24.70 -9.36
CA ILE A 203 -10.40 25.19 -9.75
C ILE A 203 -11.43 24.66 -8.75
N GLY A 204 -11.99 25.57 -7.95
CA GLY A 204 -13.08 25.29 -7.02
C GLY A 204 -14.46 25.33 -7.68
N PRO A 205 -15.54 25.30 -6.88
CA PRO A 205 -16.91 25.31 -7.40
C PRO A 205 -17.18 26.49 -8.34
N THR A 206 -17.64 26.21 -9.56
CA THR A 206 -17.71 27.20 -10.65
C THR A 206 -19.03 27.98 -10.69
N GLY A 207 -19.86 27.88 -9.65
CA GLY A 207 -21.20 28.49 -9.60
C GLY A 207 -21.21 30.03 -9.67
N GLY A 208 -20.13 30.69 -9.25
CA GLY A 208 -19.94 32.14 -9.35
C GLY A 208 -19.18 32.61 -10.60
N GLU A 209 -18.66 31.70 -11.43
CA GLU A 209 -17.89 32.03 -12.63
C GLU A 209 -18.81 32.41 -13.81
N PRO A 210 -18.37 33.25 -14.77
CA PRO A 210 -19.21 33.74 -15.86
C PRO A 210 -19.63 32.60 -16.80
N GLY A 211 -20.90 32.18 -16.68
CA GLY A 211 -21.47 31.04 -17.39
C GLY A 211 -21.40 29.71 -16.63
N GLY A 212 -21.07 29.72 -15.33
CA GLY A 212 -21.05 28.53 -14.47
C GLY A 212 -19.89 27.56 -14.72
N SER A 213 -18.91 27.94 -15.55
CA SER A 213 -17.78 27.12 -15.96
C SER A 213 -16.48 27.91 -15.96
N ALA A 214 -15.40 27.35 -15.41
CA ALA A 214 -14.06 27.86 -15.66
C ALA A 214 -13.55 27.40 -17.04
N MET A 215 -12.65 28.18 -17.66
CA MET A 215 -12.00 27.80 -18.92
C MET A 215 -10.61 27.23 -18.64
N LEU A 216 -10.29 26.13 -19.32
CA LEU A 216 -8.96 25.51 -19.30
C LEU A 216 -8.08 26.07 -20.42
N ASP A 217 -6.81 26.33 -20.12
CA ASP A 217 -5.79 26.75 -21.09
C ASP A 217 -5.30 25.55 -21.94
N GLY A 218 -4.44 25.81 -22.93
CA GLY A 218 -3.96 24.80 -23.87
C GLY A 218 -3.09 23.71 -23.22
N PHE A 219 -3.44 22.45 -23.45
CA PHE A 219 -2.86 21.25 -22.84
C PHE A 219 -2.85 21.25 -21.29
N GLU A 220 -3.77 21.97 -20.67
CA GLU A 220 -3.99 21.92 -19.22
C GLU A 220 -4.67 20.60 -18.84
N ARG A 221 -3.92 19.68 -18.22
CA ARG A 221 -4.34 18.31 -17.93
C ARG A 221 -5.00 18.21 -16.56
N PHE A 222 -6.05 17.40 -16.45
CA PHE A 222 -6.59 17.01 -15.15
C PHE A 222 -5.56 16.18 -14.37
N ARG A 223 -5.38 16.47 -13.07
CA ARG A 223 -4.56 15.65 -12.16
C ARG A 223 -5.43 14.87 -11.19
N HIS A 224 -6.26 15.57 -10.43
CA HIS A 224 -7.18 14.92 -9.49
C HIS A 224 -8.33 15.84 -9.08
N ALA A 225 -9.39 15.27 -8.51
CA ALA A 225 -10.48 16.01 -7.87
C ALA A 225 -10.65 15.53 -6.43
N LEU A 226 -11.13 16.41 -5.56
CA LEU A 226 -11.30 16.13 -4.13
C LEU A 226 -12.69 16.58 -3.68
N ASP A 227 -13.32 15.76 -2.85
CA ASP A 227 -14.55 16.09 -2.14
C ASP A 227 -14.21 17.01 -0.96
N ILE A 228 -14.67 18.25 -1.01
CA ILE A 228 -14.33 19.30 -0.02
C ILE A 228 -15.21 19.28 1.25
N ARG A 229 -16.17 18.35 1.32
CA ARG A 229 -17.04 18.14 2.47
C ARG A 229 -16.27 17.54 3.66
N ASP A 230 -17.00 17.36 4.76
CA ASP A 230 -16.49 16.75 5.99
C ASP A 230 -16.57 15.22 5.90
N HIS A 231 -15.41 14.55 5.93
CA HIS A 231 -15.30 13.09 5.83
C HIS A 231 -15.25 12.47 7.23
N HIS A 232 -16.30 11.72 7.57
CA HIS A 232 -16.42 11.02 8.84
C HIS A 232 -15.76 9.64 8.77
N VAL A 233 -14.88 9.33 9.73
CA VAL A 233 -14.31 7.98 9.90
C VAL A 233 -14.62 7.47 11.30
N GLU A 234 -15.17 6.25 11.36
CA GLU A 234 -15.42 5.51 12.59
C GLU A 234 -14.69 4.15 12.53
N LEU A 235 -13.78 3.89 13.47
CA LEU A 235 -12.99 2.65 13.50
C LEU A 235 -13.62 1.64 14.47
N ARG A 236 -14.63 0.89 14.00
CA ARG A 236 -15.45 -0.04 14.81
C ARG A 236 -15.23 -1.55 14.56
N ASP A 237 -14.23 -1.96 13.79
CA ASP A 237 -14.02 -3.37 13.40
C ASP A 237 -15.21 -4.01 12.64
N GLN A 238 -16.12 -3.21 12.07
CA GLN A 238 -17.29 -3.68 11.30
C GLN A 238 -16.90 -4.18 9.90
N ASP A 239 -15.97 -3.49 9.24
CA ASP A 239 -15.50 -3.75 7.87
C ASP A 239 -13.97 -3.65 7.80
N GLU A 240 -13.38 -4.09 6.69
CA GLU A 240 -11.93 -3.96 6.46
C GLU A 240 -11.42 -2.51 6.54
N ARG A 241 -12.23 -1.56 6.05
CA ARG A 241 -11.92 -0.13 6.10
C ARG A 241 -12.08 0.44 7.52
N SER A 242 -13.04 -0.04 8.31
CA SER A 242 -13.31 0.39 9.68
C SER A 242 -12.59 -0.45 10.76
N LYS A 243 -11.72 -1.41 10.37
CA LYS A 243 -10.84 -2.17 11.30
C LYS A 243 -10.12 -1.27 12.32
N ALA A 244 -10.16 -1.69 13.58
CA ALA A 244 -9.60 -1.00 14.73
C ALA A 244 -8.08 -0.88 14.65
N VAL A 245 -7.51 0.14 15.30
CA VAL A 245 -6.06 0.29 15.34
C VAL A 245 -5.47 -0.71 16.33
N ARG A 246 -4.75 -1.72 15.84
CA ARG A 246 -4.04 -2.71 16.67
C ARG A 246 -2.58 -2.29 16.80
N SER A 247 -2.07 -2.20 18.02
CA SER A 247 -0.67 -1.89 18.31
C SER A 247 -0.20 -2.65 19.55
N ARG A 248 0.99 -2.33 20.05
CA ARG A 248 1.45 -2.69 21.39
C ARG A 248 1.79 -1.41 22.14
N SER A 249 1.59 -1.41 23.45
CA SER A 249 2.08 -0.35 24.33
C SER A 249 3.61 -0.37 24.43
N ARG A 250 4.22 0.66 25.02
CA ARG A 250 5.68 0.70 25.28
C ARG A 250 6.15 -0.44 26.18
N ASP A 251 5.33 -0.83 27.14
CA ASP A 251 5.47 -2.01 28.02
C ASP A 251 5.09 -3.34 27.32
N GLY A 252 4.85 -3.32 26.00
CA GLY A 252 4.71 -4.51 25.17
C GLY A 252 3.35 -5.20 25.23
N ILE A 253 2.38 -4.68 25.98
CA ILE A 253 1.02 -5.23 26.06
C ILE A 253 0.29 -4.95 24.73
N PRO A 254 -0.37 -5.92 24.09
CA PRO A 254 -1.18 -5.66 22.90
C PRO A 254 -2.40 -4.78 23.24
N VAL A 255 -2.73 -3.82 22.37
CA VAL A 255 -3.86 -2.89 22.56
C VAL A 255 -4.61 -2.69 21.25
N ARG A 256 -5.93 -2.54 21.32
CA ARG A 256 -6.81 -2.16 20.21
C ARG A 256 -7.50 -0.83 20.53
N ALA A 257 -7.60 0.07 19.56
CA ALA A 257 -8.42 1.28 19.66
C ALA A 257 -9.69 1.12 18.81
N THR A 258 -10.83 0.98 19.48
CA THR A 258 -12.18 0.76 18.90
C THR A 258 -13.08 1.97 19.12
N ASP A 259 -14.09 2.17 18.28
CA ASP A 259 -14.97 3.35 18.25
C ASP A 259 -14.21 4.70 18.22
N VAL A 260 -13.04 4.72 17.59
CA VAL A 260 -12.33 5.98 17.30
C VAL A 260 -13.16 6.76 16.27
N ARG A 261 -13.53 8.01 16.58
CA ARG A 261 -14.36 8.86 15.72
C ARG A 261 -13.67 10.18 15.42
N LEU A 262 -13.56 10.50 14.14
CA LEU A 262 -12.91 11.71 13.67
C LEU A 262 -13.55 12.23 12.39
N VAL A 263 -13.38 13.52 12.14
CA VAL A 263 -13.69 14.19 10.89
C VAL A 263 -12.39 14.70 10.29
N PHE A 264 -12.26 14.62 8.97
CA PHE A 264 -11.26 15.40 8.25
C PHE A 264 -11.86 16.08 7.02
N SER A 265 -11.26 17.19 6.63
CA SER A 265 -11.58 17.93 5.40
C SER A 265 -10.29 18.44 4.78
N ILE A 266 -10.37 19.02 3.58
CA ILE A 266 -9.29 19.89 3.10
C ILE A 266 -9.12 21.06 4.08
N PHE A 267 -7.88 21.50 4.31
CA PHE A 267 -7.59 22.61 5.21
C PHE A 267 -8.23 23.92 4.71
N ARG A 268 -8.97 24.57 5.59
CA ARG A 268 -9.85 25.71 5.26
C ARG A 268 -9.23 27.09 5.54
N GLY A 269 -7.99 27.13 6.01
CA GLY A 269 -7.34 28.33 6.55
C GLY A 269 -7.69 28.57 8.03
N ASP A 270 -7.12 29.62 8.64
CA ASP A 270 -7.28 29.86 10.08
C ASP A 270 -8.61 30.55 10.47
N ALA A 271 -9.35 31.08 9.50
CA ALA A 271 -10.64 31.75 9.73
C ALA A 271 -11.61 31.64 8.52
N PRO A 272 -11.97 30.42 8.07
CA PRO A 272 -12.93 30.22 6.98
C PRO A 272 -14.28 30.86 7.27
N ARG A 273 -14.88 31.44 6.23
CA ARG A 273 -16.26 31.94 6.26
C ARG A 273 -17.07 31.25 5.15
N PRO A 274 -17.89 30.24 5.48
CA PRO A 274 -18.82 29.65 4.52
C PRO A 274 -19.74 30.73 3.93
N SER A 275 -20.02 30.63 2.63
CA SER A 275 -21.03 31.44 1.94
C SER A 275 -22.01 30.53 1.18
N PRO A 276 -23.16 31.04 0.72
CA PRO A 276 -24.07 30.24 -0.12
C PRO A 276 -23.44 29.77 -1.44
N GLU A 277 -22.46 30.51 -1.95
CA GLU A 277 -21.72 30.22 -3.19
C GLU A 277 -20.52 29.28 -2.95
N ASN A 278 -19.97 29.30 -1.73
CA ASN A 278 -18.86 28.45 -1.30
C ASN A 278 -19.14 27.92 0.13
N PRO A 279 -19.96 26.86 0.26
CA PRO A 279 -20.32 26.31 1.57
C PRO A 279 -19.15 25.61 2.27
N TYR A 280 -18.13 25.18 1.52
CA TYR A 280 -16.97 24.43 2.01
C TYR A 280 -15.66 25.11 1.58
N PRO A 281 -15.31 26.27 2.16
CA PRO A 281 -14.08 26.99 1.80
C PRO A 281 -12.83 26.13 2.02
N PHE A 282 -11.83 26.26 1.14
CA PHE A 282 -10.60 25.47 1.11
C PHE A 282 -9.40 26.35 0.72
N SER A 283 -8.19 25.96 1.14
CA SER A 283 -6.92 26.53 0.65
C SER A 283 -6.48 25.85 -0.65
N ARG A 284 -5.95 26.62 -1.61
CA ARG A 284 -5.42 26.07 -2.88
C ARG A 284 -4.13 25.29 -2.65
N GLU A 285 -3.28 25.86 -1.81
CA GLU A 285 -2.03 25.29 -1.33
C GLU A 285 -2.28 23.95 -0.60
N ALA A 286 -3.41 23.81 0.08
CA ALA A 286 -3.83 22.57 0.71
C ALA A 286 -4.22 21.48 -0.31
N VAL A 287 -4.94 21.84 -1.38
CA VAL A 287 -5.26 20.93 -2.50
C VAL A 287 -4.00 20.46 -3.21
N GLU A 288 -3.09 21.38 -3.54
CA GLU A 288 -1.79 21.07 -4.14
C GLU A 288 -0.97 20.12 -3.25
N GLN A 289 -0.91 20.38 -1.94
CA GLN A 289 -0.23 19.50 -1.00
C GLN A 289 -0.86 18.12 -0.91
N ILE A 290 -2.20 18.01 -0.88
CA ILE A 290 -2.90 16.72 -0.85
C ILE A 290 -2.55 15.90 -2.11
N VAL A 291 -2.56 16.51 -3.30
CA VAL A 291 -2.32 15.78 -4.56
C VAL A 291 -0.85 15.44 -4.76
N TYR A 292 0.07 16.40 -4.63
CA TYR A 292 1.50 16.18 -4.92
C TYR A 292 2.28 15.46 -3.80
N LYS A 293 1.77 15.43 -2.56
CA LYS A 293 2.39 14.64 -1.46
C LYS A 293 1.81 13.24 -1.31
N ALA A 294 0.85 12.83 -2.15
CA ALA A 294 0.27 11.50 -2.07
C ALA A 294 1.28 10.41 -2.44
N ALA A 295 1.32 9.34 -1.65
CA ALA A 295 2.18 8.20 -1.91
C ALA A 295 1.66 7.41 -3.12
N SER A 296 2.48 7.32 -4.18
CA SER A 296 2.24 6.37 -5.27
C SER A 296 2.69 4.96 -4.85
N ARG A 297 1.93 3.94 -5.25
CA ARG A 297 2.30 2.55 -4.99
C ARG A 297 3.14 2.02 -6.14
N VAL A 298 4.43 1.77 -5.87
CA VAL A 298 5.32 1.07 -6.80
C VAL A 298 5.16 -0.43 -6.61
N THR A 299 4.89 -1.17 -7.69
CA THR A 299 4.65 -2.62 -7.72
C THR A 299 5.46 -3.25 -8.86
N PRO A 300 6.78 -3.49 -8.68
CA PRO A 300 7.69 -3.86 -9.78
C PRO A 300 7.36 -5.15 -10.53
N GLU A 301 6.52 -6.01 -9.96
CA GLU A 301 6.10 -7.29 -10.51
C GLU A 301 4.82 -7.22 -11.37
N LEU A 302 4.13 -6.07 -11.39
CA LEU A 302 2.97 -5.82 -12.24
C LEU A 302 3.38 -5.15 -13.56
N PRO A 303 2.64 -5.39 -14.67
CA PRO A 303 2.94 -4.78 -15.97
C PRO A 303 2.90 -3.25 -15.95
N ASN A 304 2.13 -2.67 -15.03
CA ASN A 304 2.15 -1.24 -14.70
C ASN A 304 2.91 -1.06 -13.38
N PRO A 305 4.24 -0.82 -13.40
CA PRO A 305 5.07 -0.86 -12.19
C PRO A 305 4.78 0.30 -11.21
N SER A 306 4.03 1.32 -11.61
CA SER A 306 3.57 2.42 -10.76
C SER A 306 2.12 2.81 -11.10
N THR A 307 1.16 2.25 -10.36
CA THR A 307 -0.26 2.63 -10.47
C THR A 307 -0.57 3.76 -9.48
N PHE A 308 -0.98 4.92 -9.99
CA PHE A 308 -1.43 6.05 -9.17
C PHE A 308 -2.88 5.84 -8.69
N GLU A 309 -3.08 4.83 -7.83
CA GLU A 309 -4.34 4.61 -7.09
C GLU A 309 -4.50 5.67 -6.00
N PHE A 310 -4.78 6.91 -6.41
CA PHE A 310 -5.04 7.98 -5.46
C PHE A 310 -6.37 7.74 -4.74
N SER A 311 -6.29 7.51 -3.44
CA SER A 311 -7.44 7.59 -2.54
C SER A 311 -7.01 8.28 -1.25
N TRP A 312 -7.15 9.60 -1.21
CA TRP A 312 -6.74 10.40 -0.04
C TRP A 312 -7.46 9.97 1.24
N ILE A 313 -8.71 9.49 1.16
CA ILE A 313 -9.45 8.90 2.28
C ILE A 313 -8.71 7.68 2.84
N ASN A 314 -8.28 6.73 1.99
CA ASN A 314 -7.50 5.58 2.44
C ASN A 314 -6.13 5.98 2.98
N ASN A 315 -5.47 6.97 2.35
CA ASN A 315 -4.19 7.51 2.82
C ASN A 315 -4.35 8.15 4.21
N MET A 316 -5.42 8.91 4.45
CA MET A 316 -5.74 9.48 5.76
C MET A 316 -6.04 8.40 6.80
N ILE A 317 -6.86 7.39 6.48
CA ILE A 317 -7.12 6.25 7.39
C ILE A 317 -5.81 5.52 7.75
N GLY A 318 -4.92 5.31 6.77
CA GLY A 318 -3.59 4.73 6.99
C GLY A 318 -2.69 5.60 7.89
N LEU A 319 -2.68 6.92 7.65
CA LEU A 319 -1.90 7.89 8.41
C LEU A 319 -2.42 8.00 9.86
N ILE A 320 -3.73 8.04 10.06
CA ILE A 320 -4.40 8.00 11.38
C ILE A 320 -4.05 6.72 12.12
N ARG A 321 -4.17 5.55 11.47
CA ARG A 321 -3.76 4.25 12.02
C ARG A 321 -2.29 4.27 12.44
N GLY A 322 -1.39 4.77 11.60
CA GLY A 322 0.04 4.90 11.90
C GLY A 322 0.32 5.84 13.08
N ARG A 323 -0.37 7.00 13.16
CA ARG A 323 -0.22 7.96 14.27
C ARG A 323 -0.74 7.41 15.59
N LEU A 324 -1.90 6.75 15.61
CA LEU A 324 -2.44 6.08 16.80
C LEU A 324 -1.59 4.88 17.23
N SER A 325 -1.11 4.07 16.28
CA SER A 325 -0.18 2.97 16.53
C SER A 325 1.12 3.46 17.18
N GLY A 326 1.68 4.56 16.66
CA GLY A 326 2.87 5.22 17.18
C GLY A 326 2.64 6.09 18.42
N PHE A 327 1.39 6.40 18.78
CA PHE A 327 1.04 6.93 20.11
C PHE A 327 1.10 5.80 21.13
N MET A 328 0.34 4.71 20.90
CA MET A 328 0.32 3.53 21.77
C MET A 328 1.74 3.00 22.05
N SER A 329 2.60 2.90 21.03
CA SER A 329 3.96 2.32 21.20
C SER A 329 4.98 3.23 21.87
N ARG A 330 4.68 4.53 22.08
CA ARG A 330 5.56 5.49 22.78
C ARG A 330 5.21 5.66 24.26
N HIS A 331 3.99 5.29 24.65
CA HIS A 331 3.48 5.44 26.01
C HIS A 331 3.30 4.07 26.68
N ASN A 332 3.50 4.01 28.00
CA ASN A 332 3.14 2.82 28.77
C ASN A 332 1.61 2.73 28.88
N LEU A 333 1.04 1.52 28.99
CA LEU A 333 -0.41 1.32 28.98
C LEU A 333 -1.13 2.20 30.03
N THR A 334 -0.53 2.30 31.21
CA THR A 334 -0.99 3.09 32.38
C THR A 334 -0.96 4.61 32.20
N GLU A 335 -0.30 5.14 31.15
CA GLU A 335 -0.26 6.59 30.85
C GLU A 335 -1.49 7.06 30.06
N TYR A 336 -2.09 6.18 29.24
CA TYR A 336 -3.21 6.54 28.34
C TYR A 336 -4.48 5.73 28.54
N MET A 337 -4.40 4.47 29.00
CA MET A 337 -5.53 3.89 29.70
C MET A 337 -5.65 4.60 31.04
N ALA A 338 -6.66 5.46 31.18
CA ALA A 338 -6.99 6.16 32.41
C ALA A 338 -7.24 5.13 33.53
N SER A 339 -6.20 4.88 34.33
CA SER A 339 -6.15 3.71 35.19
C SER A 339 -7.33 3.67 36.17
N ILE A 340 -7.82 2.43 36.35
CA ILE A 340 -8.29 1.86 37.61
C ILE A 340 -8.98 2.91 38.50
N GLY A 341 -10.31 3.00 38.42
CA GLY A 341 -11.07 3.95 39.22
C GLY A 341 -10.89 3.66 40.72
N LEU A 342 -11.17 4.67 41.57
CA LEU A 342 -11.23 4.52 43.03
C LEU A 342 -11.83 3.18 43.52
N PRO A 343 -12.99 2.69 43.02
CA PRO A 343 -13.52 1.38 43.45
C PRO A 343 -12.68 0.17 43.04
N GLU A 344 -11.88 0.21 41.97
CA GLU A 344 -10.88 -0.84 41.72
C GLU A 344 -9.61 -0.66 42.55
N ILE A 345 -9.19 0.57 42.86
CA ILE A 345 -8.07 0.81 43.80
C ILE A 345 -8.45 0.29 45.19
N GLU A 346 -9.68 0.58 45.66
CA GLU A 346 -10.25 0.05 46.90
C GLU A 346 -10.36 -1.48 46.86
N LYS A 347 -10.78 -2.10 45.74
CA LYS A 347 -10.77 -3.58 45.59
C LYS A 347 -9.34 -4.15 45.64
N ILE A 348 -8.35 -3.46 45.09
CA ILE A 348 -6.95 -3.89 45.14
C ILE A 348 -6.44 -3.78 46.59
N GLN A 349 -6.62 -2.63 47.25
CA GLN A 349 -6.25 -2.44 48.66
C GLN A 349 -6.98 -3.41 49.60
N GLN A 350 -8.27 -3.68 49.39
CA GLN A 350 -9.02 -4.68 50.16
C GLN A 350 -8.48 -6.09 49.92
N ARG A 351 -8.09 -6.43 48.68
CA ARG A 351 -7.42 -7.72 48.38
C ARG A 351 -6.03 -7.80 49.02
N GLU A 352 -5.24 -6.73 48.95
CA GLU A 352 -3.94 -6.63 49.62
C GLU A 352 -4.06 -6.74 51.14
N GLU A 353 -5.08 -6.12 51.76
CA GLU A 353 -5.38 -6.29 53.18
C GLU A 353 -5.81 -7.73 53.52
N ILE A 354 -6.67 -8.36 52.71
CA ILE A 354 -7.07 -9.76 52.91
C ILE A 354 -5.85 -10.68 52.80
N ILE A 355 -5.01 -10.47 51.79
CA ILE A 355 -3.77 -11.20 51.56
C ILE A 355 -2.76 -10.97 52.69
N ALA A 356 -2.60 -9.73 53.17
CA ALA A 356 -1.71 -9.41 54.29
C ALA A 356 -2.19 -10.02 55.61
N ARG A 357 -3.50 -10.06 55.86
CA ARG A 357 -4.09 -10.77 57.02
C ARG A 357 -3.91 -12.28 56.89
N GLN A 358 -4.08 -12.84 55.69
CA GLN A 358 -3.79 -14.26 55.42
C GLN A 358 -2.30 -14.59 55.60
N MET A 359 -1.38 -13.73 55.17
CA MET A 359 0.05 -13.87 55.50
C MET A 359 0.26 -13.86 57.01
N GLN A 360 -0.28 -12.89 57.74
CA GLN A 360 -0.13 -12.82 59.20
C GLN A 360 -0.71 -14.04 59.93
N GLN A 361 -1.70 -14.71 59.37
CA GLN A 361 -2.21 -16.00 59.88
C GLN A 361 -1.28 -17.17 59.53
N LEU A 362 -0.61 -17.13 58.38
CA LEU A 362 0.35 -18.15 57.92
C LEU A 362 1.76 -17.98 58.52
N THR A 363 2.13 -16.81 59.03
CA THR A 363 3.44 -16.51 59.65
C THR A 363 3.41 -16.44 61.18
N GLN A 364 2.35 -16.94 61.84
CA GLN A 364 2.31 -17.05 63.30
C GLN A 364 3.21 -18.17 63.90
N SER A 365 4.02 -18.84 63.07
CA SER A 365 4.94 -19.91 63.49
C SER A 365 6.40 -19.63 63.07
N GLY A 366 7.13 -18.89 63.91
CA GLY A 366 8.60 -18.89 63.93
C GLY A 366 9.30 -17.82 63.08
N ASP A 367 9.70 -16.75 63.78
CA ASP A 367 10.92 -15.95 63.60
C ASP A 367 11.24 -15.12 62.33
N GLU A 368 12.12 -14.15 62.60
CA GLU A 368 12.84 -13.16 61.79
C GLU A 368 12.06 -12.27 60.78
N ALA A 369 12.13 -10.96 61.05
CA ALA A 369 11.54 -9.92 60.22
C ALA A 369 12.44 -9.57 59.03
N ALA A 370 12.30 -10.30 57.92
CA ALA A 370 12.91 -9.92 56.64
C ALA A 370 12.55 -8.48 56.26
N GLU A 371 13.56 -7.68 55.89
CA GLU A 371 13.38 -6.26 55.59
C GLU A 371 12.39 -6.04 54.44
N ARG A 372 11.28 -5.36 54.74
CA ARG A 372 10.31 -4.93 53.73
C ARG A 372 10.93 -3.85 52.85
N LYS A 373 11.54 -4.24 51.73
CA LYS A 373 11.78 -3.32 50.61
C LYS A 373 10.42 -2.74 50.18
N GLU A 374 10.24 -1.44 50.39
CA GLU A 374 9.08 -0.72 49.90
C GLU A 374 9.03 -0.81 48.37
N ILE A 375 8.06 -1.57 47.86
CA ILE A 375 7.73 -1.56 46.44
C ILE A 375 7.12 -0.19 46.16
N GLN A 376 7.90 0.69 45.53
CA GLN A 376 7.42 2.01 45.13
C GLN A 376 6.29 1.85 44.12
N LEU A 377 5.06 2.03 44.61
CA LEU A 377 3.85 2.07 43.78
C LEU A 377 4.02 3.14 42.68
N PRO A 378 3.70 2.83 41.41
CA PRO A 378 3.82 3.81 40.33
C PRO A 378 2.92 5.02 40.60
N GLU A 379 3.45 6.24 40.42
CA GLU A 379 2.73 7.48 40.74
C GLU A 379 1.39 7.54 39.99
N PHE A 380 0.29 7.69 40.74
CA PHE A 380 -1.05 7.71 40.17
C PHE A 380 -1.26 8.92 39.25
N GLN A 381 -1.29 8.66 37.94
CA GLN A 381 -1.61 9.68 36.95
C GLN A 381 -3.12 9.93 36.88
N ALA A 382 -3.58 10.85 37.74
CA ALA A 382 -4.97 11.29 37.77
C ALA A 382 -5.49 11.71 36.38
N ARG A 383 -6.75 11.38 36.08
CA ARG A 383 -7.35 11.46 34.72
C ARG A 383 -7.22 12.79 33.97
N HIS A 384 -6.95 13.90 34.66
CA HIS A 384 -6.65 15.18 34.01
C HIS A 384 -5.27 15.20 33.33
N LYS A 385 -4.24 14.53 33.90
CA LYS A 385 -2.92 14.35 33.26
C LYS A 385 -3.06 13.58 31.95
N VAL A 386 -3.89 12.52 31.96
CA VAL A 386 -4.20 11.68 30.78
C VAL A 386 -4.90 12.48 29.67
N LYS A 387 -5.84 13.37 30.02
CA LYS A 387 -6.45 14.28 29.04
C LYS A 387 -5.43 15.19 28.35
N ASN A 388 -4.42 15.68 29.09
CA ASN A 388 -3.37 16.52 28.51
C ASN A 388 -2.49 15.74 27.52
N LEU A 389 -2.16 14.47 27.80
CA LEU A 389 -1.36 13.63 26.90
C LEU A 389 -2.05 13.39 25.56
N PHE A 390 -3.35 13.05 25.55
CA PHE A 390 -4.07 12.91 24.29
C PHE A 390 -4.31 14.25 23.58
N ALA A 391 -4.58 15.33 24.33
CA ALA A 391 -4.71 16.67 23.73
C ALA A 391 -3.43 17.09 23.00
N GLN A 392 -2.26 16.94 23.64
CA GLN A 392 -0.96 17.23 23.02
C GLN A 392 -0.72 16.38 21.77
N PHE A 393 -1.06 15.09 21.79
CA PHE A 393 -1.00 14.24 20.59
C PHE A 393 -1.97 14.70 19.49
N ALA A 394 -3.19 15.08 19.85
CA ALA A 394 -4.21 15.56 18.92
C ALA A 394 -3.80 16.90 18.27
N ASP A 395 -3.24 17.83 19.05
CA ASP A 395 -2.75 19.12 18.59
C ASP A 395 -1.53 18.95 17.66
N GLU A 396 -0.50 18.22 18.11
CA GLU A 396 0.66 17.85 17.29
C GLU A 396 0.24 17.21 15.95
N PHE A 397 -0.74 16.31 16.00
CA PHE A 397 -1.19 15.60 14.81
C PHE A 397 -2.00 16.51 13.89
N THR A 398 -2.85 17.39 14.43
CA THR A 398 -3.61 18.37 13.65
C THR A 398 -2.67 19.35 12.95
N GLU A 399 -1.62 19.83 13.62
CA GLU A 399 -0.56 20.64 13.01
C GLU A 399 0.16 19.88 11.87
N LYS A 400 0.50 18.60 12.09
CA LYS A 400 1.15 17.75 11.08
C LYS A 400 0.22 17.40 9.90
N ALA A 401 -1.09 17.34 10.12
CA ALA A 401 -2.11 17.19 9.08
C ALA A 401 -2.26 18.47 8.24
N ARG A 402 -2.28 19.66 8.87
CA ARG A 402 -2.30 20.96 8.16
C ARG A 402 -1.09 21.12 7.24
N ASN A 403 0.09 20.69 7.70
CA ASN A 403 1.33 20.60 6.89
C ASN A 403 1.28 19.54 5.76
N SER A 404 0.15 18.86 5.58
CA SER A 404 -0.19 17.95 4.47
C SER A 404 -1.45 18.40 3.72
N GLY A 405 -1.96 19.60 3.98
CA GLY A 405 -3.19 20.15 3.39
C GLY A 405 -4.51 19.70 4.01
N VAL A 406 -4.49 18.98 5.14
CA VAL A 406 -5.69 18.37 5.73
C VAL A 406 -6.03 19.03 7.08
N GLU A 407 -7.28 19.41 7.27
CA GLU A 407 -7.82 19.73 8.59
C GLU A 407 -8.41 18.46 9.21
N LEU A 408 -8.15 18.24 10.50
CA LEU A 408 -8.63 17.07 11.24
C LEU A 408 -9.22 17.51 12.57
N GLN A 409 -10.40 16.98 12.90
CA GLN A 409 -11.14 17.29 14.11
C GLN A 409 -11.52 15.97 14.81
N TRP A 410 -11.07 15.82 16.05
CA TRP A 410 -11.34 14.63 16.86
C TRP A 410 -12.71 14.72 17.53
N ILE A 411 -13.63 13.82 17.20
CA ILE A 411 -14.92 13.68 17.91
C ILE A 411 -14.75 12.78 19.14
N GLY A 412 -14.03 11.67 19.00
CA GLY A 412 -13.88 10.68 20.05
C GLY A 412 -12.58 9.89 19.93
N VAL A 413 -11.85 9.79 21.04
CA VAL A 413 -10.59 9.03 21.17
C VAL A 413 -10.79 7.52 20.94
N GLY A 414 -12.02 7.04 21.11
CA GLY A 414 -12.37 5.62 21.14
C GLY A 414 -12.18 4.99 22.52
N THR A 415 -12.44 3.69 22.58
CA THR A 415 -12.21 2.80 23.71
C THR A 415 -10.90 2.05 23.50
N TRP A 416 -10.10 1.92 24.55
CA TRP A 416 -8.87 1.13 24.53
C TRP A 416 -9.16 -0.28 25.06
N GLU A 417 -9.20 -1.25 24.16
CA GLU A 417 -9.35 -2.67 24.48
C GLU A 417 -7.96 -3.31 24.65
N SER A 418 -7.60 -3.62 25.89
CA SER A 418 -6.54 -4.59 26.18
C SER A 418 -7.14 -6.01 26.06
N PRO A 419 -6.56 -6.95 25.29
CA PRO A 419 -7.02 -8.34 25.20
C PRO A 419 -6.86 -9.16 26.50
N VAL A 420 -6.54 -8.53 27.63
CA VAL A 420 -5.81 -9.16 28.73
C VAL A 420 -6.53 -9.00 30.06
N GLU A 421 -7.68 -9.68 30.21
CA GLU A 421 -8.24 -10.05 31.53
C GLU A 421 -7.24 -10.87 32.37
N ILE A 422 -6.16 -11.35 31.75
CA ILE A 422 -5.07 -12.15 32.33
C ILE A 422 -4.07 -11.31 33.16
N VAL A 423 -4.09 -9.96 33.06
CA VAL A 423 -3.13 -9.09 33.79
C VAL A 423 -3.17 -9.30 35.31
N PRO A 424 -4.34 -9.33 35.99
CA PRO A 424 -4.40 -9.58 37.42
C PRO A 424 -3.87 -10.96 37.80
N GLU A 425 -4.17 -12.01 37.03
CA GLU A 425 -3.71 -13.37 37.32
C GLU A 425 -2.19 -13.53 37.13
N LEU A 426 -1.62 -12.95 36.08
CA LEU A 426 -0.19 -13.04 35.83
C LEU A 426 0.61 -12.22 36.84
N HIS A 427 0.13 -11.05 37.28
CA HIS A 427 0.74 -10.35 38.41
C HIS A 427 0.60 -11.12 39.72
N LEU A 428 -0.56 -11.74 39.99
CA LEU A 428 -0.76 -12.54 41.20
C LEU A 428 0.15 -13.78 41.20
N LYS A 429 0.30 -14.47 40.05
CA LYS A 429 1.25 -15.59 39.89
C LYS A 429 2.72 -15.15 40.00
N ALA A 430 3.11 -14.05 39.35
CA ALA A 430 4.48 -13.52 39.45
C ALA A 430 4.80 -13.05 40.88
N TRP A 431 3.85 -12.44 41.56
CA TRP A 431 3.98 -12.02 42.97
C TRP A 431 4.02 -13.21 43.92
N LEU A 432 3.20 -14.25 43.72
CA LEU A 432 3.29 -15.51 44.47
C LEU A 432 4.66 -16.17 44.27
N LEU A 433 5.17 -16.22 43.04
CA LEU A 433 6.47 -16.81 42.73
C LEU A 433 7.64 -15.97 43.29
N THR A 434 7.49 -14.64 43.38
CA THR A 434 8.43 -13.77 44.11
C THR A 434 8.36 -13.99 45.63
N GLN A 435 7.18 -14.19 46.20
CA GLN A 435 6.97 -14.58 47.61
C GLN A 435 7.60 -15.94 47.92
N GLU A 436 7.41 -16.92 47.03
CA GLU A 436 7.95 -18.27 47.13
C GLU A 436 9.48 -18.25 47.02
N ASN A 437 10.04 -17.52 46.06
CA ASN A 437 11.48 -17.29 45.97
C ASN A 437 12.04 -16.60 47.22
N LEU A 438 11.40 -15.53 47.73
CA LEU A 438 11.83 -14.86 48.97
C LEU A 438 11.75 -15.77 50.21
N LYS A 439 10.86 -16.77 50.22
CA LYS A 439 10.77 -17.77 51.27
C LYS A 439 11.86 -18.85 51.12
N ASN A 440 12.21 -19.20 49.89
CA ASN A 440 13.23 -20.19 49.57
C ASN A 440 14.67 -19.63 49.67
N ASP A 441 14.85 -18.32 49.49
CA ASP A 441 16.08 -17.55 49.77
C ASP A 441 16.44 -17.51 51.28
N SER A 442 15.57 -18.04 52.16
CA SER A 442 15.93 -18.31 53.55
C SER A 442 17.20 -19.18 53.60
N PRO A 443 18.22 -18.82 54.40
CA PRO A 443 19.43 -19.63 54.51
C PRO A 443 19.15 -21.03 55.08
N GLU A 444 18.02 -21.26 55.76
CA GLU A 444 17.60 -22.61 56.15
C GLU A 444 17.00 -23.42 54.98
N GLU A 445 16.08 -22.84 54.20
CA GLU A 445 15.47 -23.56 53.06
C GLU A 445 16.46 -23.73 51.91
N MET A 446 17.38 -22.79 51.70
CA MET A 446 18.49 -22.99 50.76
C MET A 446 19.44 -24.10 51.25
N ASN A 447 19.74 -24.21 52.55
CA ASN A 447 20.48 -25.36 53.09
C ASN A 447 19.69 -26.67 52.96
N ARG A 448 18.39 -26.70 53.23
CA ARG A 448 17.53 -27.89 53.05
C ARG A 448 17.44 -28.32 51.59
N THR A 449 17.37 -27.36 50.67
CA THR A 449 17.31 -27.62 49.23
C THR A 449 18.67 -28.09 48.72
N MET A 450 19.77 -27.47 49.14
CA MET A 450 21.13 -27.95 48.87
C MET A 450 21.38 -29.35 49.46
N GLN A 451 20.85 -29.67 50.64
CA GLN A 451 20.90 -31.03 51.21
C GLN A 451 20.06 -32.02 50.40
N LYS A 452 18.86 -31.62 49.93
CA LYS A 452 18.03 -32.46 49.03
C LYS A 452 18.73 -32.71 47.70
N GLU A 453 19.28 -31.69 47.05
CA GLU A 453 20.06 -31.83 45.81
C GLU A 453 21.31 -32.69 46.04
N VAL A 454 22.02 -32.53 47.16
CA VAL A 454 23.14 -33.40 47.52
C VAL A 454 22.68 -34.85 47.72
N VAL A 455 21.52 -35.09 48.33
CA VAL A 455 20.96 -36.44 48.50
C VAL A 455 20.48 -37.03 47.17
N GLU A 456 19.78 -36.27 46.32
CA GLU A 456 19.36 -36.74 44.99
C GLU A 456 20.56 -36.98 44.07
N LYS A 457 21.57 -36.11 44.09
CA LYS A 457 22.81 -36.29 43.32
C LYS A 457 23.69 -37.41 43.87
N THR A 458 23.67 -37.64 45.19
CA THR A 458 24.31 -38.82 45.79
C THR A 458 23.55 -40.10 45.42
N LYS A 459 22.21 -40.07 45.35
CA LYS A 459 21.40 -41.17 44.83
C LYS A 459 21.69 -41.40 43.34
N GLU A 460 21.75 -40.35 42.53
CA GLU A 460 22.10 -40.41 41.11
C GLU A 460 23.50 -41.01 40.92
N LEU A 461 24.50 -40.65 41.74
CA LEU A 461 25.80 -41.32 41.75
C LEU A 461 25.74 -42.76 42.26
N ILE A 462 24.90 -43.09 43.25
CA ILE A 462 24.73 -44.48 43.73
C ILE A 462 24.03 -45.36 42.69
N GLU A 463 23.17 -44.79 41.85
CA GLU A 463 22.53 -45.50 40.72
C GLU A 463 23.47 -45.57 39.51
N LYS A 464 24.17 -44.46 39.16
CA LYS A 464 25.08 -44.41 38.01
C LYS A 464 26.41 -45.11 38.24
N VAL A 465 27.12 -44.93 39.35
CA VAL A 465 28.47 -45.47 39.53
C VAL A 465 28.53 -47.01 39.39
N PRO A 466 27.58 -47.80 39.92
CA PRO A 466 27.54 -49.25 39.66
C PRO A 466 27.20 -49.58 38.20
N LEU A 467 26.30 -48.82 37.56
CA LEU A 467 25.92 -49.03 36.16
C LEU A 467 27.06 -48.65 35.21
N GLU A 468 27.67 -47.48 35.35
CA GLU A 468 28.85 -47.05 34.60
C GLU A 468 30.05 -47.96 34.88
N ALA A 469 30.25 -48.46 36.10
CA ALA A 469 31.31 -49.45 36.36
C ALA A 469 31.03 -50.79 35.63
N TYR A 470 29.77 -51.23 35.61
CA TYR A 470 29.36 -52.45 34.91
C TYR A 470 29.43 -52.29 33.38
N GLU A 471 29.00 -51.15 32.84
CA GLU A 471 29.09 -50.79 31.43
C GLU A 471 30.53 -50.59 30.97
N ASN A 472 31.42 -50.01 31.78
CA ASN A 472 32.85 -49.91 31.46
C ASN A 472 33.53 -51.29 31.49
N LEU A 473 33.23 -52.15 32.47
CA LEU A 473 33.71 -53.54 32.48
C LEU A 473 33.19 -54.33 31.25
N LEU A 474 31.93 -54.13 30.85
CA LEU A 474 31.40 -54.66 29.60
C LEU A 474 32.13 -54.08 28.38
N ALA A 475 32.36 -52.77 28.33
CA ALA A 475 33.00 -52.09 27.20
C ALA A 475 34.46 -52.53 27.01
N GLU A 476 35.26 -52.65 28.07
CA GLU A 476 36.63 -53.19 28.00
C GLU A 476 36.62 -54.66 27.53
N SER A 477 35.67 -55.47 28.01
CA SER A 477 35.49 -56.86 27.56
C SER A 477 35.07 -57.00 26.08
N VAL A 478 34.45 -55.95 25.51
CA VAL A 478 34.01 -55.87 24.11
C VAL A 478 35.10 -55.29 23.20
N GLN A 479 35.84 -54.27 23.65
CA GLN A 479 36.90 -53.64 22.85
C GLN A 479 38.09 -54.58 22.63
N SER A 480 38.47 -55.38 23.63
CA SER A 480 39.51 -56.42 23.50
C SER A 480 39.20 -57.51 22.46
N LYS A 481 37.95 -57.63 21.99
CA LYS A 481 37.51 -58.62 20.99
C LYS A 481 37.27 -58.07 19.59
N LYS A 482 37.42 -56.75 19.35
CA LYS A 482 37.16 -56.14 18.03
C LYS A 482 38.41 -55.79 17.19
N SER A 483 39.62 -56.01 17.70
CA SER A 483 40.88 -55.81 16.94
C SER A 483 41.23 -56.95 15.96
N GLY A 484 40.54 -58.10 16.02
CA GLY A 484 40.98 -59.33 15.36
C GLY A 484 40.54 -59.58 13.90
N LYS A 485 39.67 -58.76 13.29
CA LYS A 485 39.08 -59.06 11.96
C LYS A 485 38.91 -57.86 11.01
N GLN A 486 40.01 -57.19 10.63
CA GLN A 486 39.98 -56.31 9.43
C GLN A 486 41.23 -56.33 8.53
N ILE A 487 42.08 -57.35 8.62
CA ILE A 487 43.27 -57.50 7.75
C ILE A 487 43.06 -58.61 6.70
N GLN A 488 42.13 -58.43 5.75
CA GLN A 488 42.09 -59.29 4.56
C GLN A 488 41.42 -58.73 3.27
N LYS A 489 41.19 -57.42 3.11
CA LYS A 489 40.61 -56.91 1.83
C LYS A 489 41.02 -55.50 1.35
N ARG A 490 42.31 -55.17 1.37
CA ARG A 490 42.91 -54.23 0.38
C ARG A 490 44.44 -54.36 0.29
N ARG A 491 44.90 -55.17 -0.67
CA ARG A 491 46.29 -55.14 -1.17
C ARG A 491 46.26 -54.64 -2.62
N GLU A 492 46.36 -53.33 -2.81
CA GLU A 492 46.79 -52.70 -4.07
C GLU A 492 47.09 -51.22 -3.82
N LYS A 493 48.19 -50.70 -4.41
CA LYS A 493 48.70 -49.31 -4.26
C LYS A 493 48.86 -48.84 -2.78
N SER A 494 50.04 -48.78 -2.17
CA SER A 494 51.37 -48.46 -2.74
C SER A 494 52.53 -49.11 -1.94
N ARG A 495 53.77 -48.73 -2.25
CA ARG A 495 55.05 -49.34 -1.82
C ARG A 495 56.04 -48.22 -1.46
N LEU A 496 57.03 -48.52 -0.59
CA LEU A 496 57.91 -47.58 0.17
C LEU A 496 57.14 -46.86 1.30
N GLU A 497 57.68 -46.66 2.52
CA GLU A 497 59.06 -46.79 3.06
C GLU A 497 59.09 -47.35 4.51
N LEU A 498 60.30 -47.73 4.99
CA LEU A 498 60.82 -48.12 6.34
C LEU A 498 59.83 -48.52 7.50
N LEU A 499 59.98 -49.66 8.21
CA LEU A 499 61.04 -50.07 9.20
C LEU A 499 61.08 -49.13 10.44
N THR A 500 61.21 -49.52 11.73
CA THR A 500 61.49 -50.79 12.48
C THR A 500 61.23 -50.51 13.99
N ASP A 501 61.15 -51.41 14.99
CA ASP A 501 61.19 -52.89 15.20
C ASP A 501 60.63 -53.21 16.63
N GLY A 502 60.45 -54.50 17.03
CA GLY A 502 60.61 -54.91 18.44
C GLY A 502 59.59 -55.87 19.09
N ASP A 503 59.88 -57.17 19.10
CA ASP A 503 59.22 -58.20 19.95
C ASP A 503 59.72 -58.20 21.42
N LYS A 504 58.88 -58.67 22.36
CA LYS A 504 59.34 -59.47 23.53
C LYS A 504 58.25 -60.25 24.27
N VAL A 505 58.67 -61.32 24.94
CA VAL A 505 57.85 -62.43 25.47
C VAL A 505 57.91 -62.51 26.99
N ILE A 506 56.80 -62.91 27.65
CA ILE A 506 56.79 -63.51 29.00
C ILE A 506 55.92 -64.80 28.97
N PRO A 507 56.23 -65.87 29.75
CA PRO A 507 55.73 -67.24 29.51
C PRO A 507 54.50 -67.65 30.35
N PRO A 508 53.94 -68.87 30.15
CA PRO A 508 52.72 -69.33 30.82
C PRO A 508 52.95 -70.15 32.10
N GLU A 509 52.21 -69.87 33.18
CA GLU A 509 52.02 -70.77 34.34
C GLU A 509 50.64 -70.62 35.02
N GLU A 510 49.98 -69.44 34.96
CA GLU A 510 48.62 -69.25 35.54
C GLU A 510 47.49 -69.86 34.69
N MET A 511 47.81 -70.58 33.60
CA MET A 511 46.88 -71.21 32.67
C MET A 511 46.19 -72.49 33.24
N LYS A 512 46.09 -72.60 34.56
CA LYS A 512 45.79 -73.86 35.27
C LYS A 512 44.58 -73.80 36.22
N GLN A 513 44.04 -72.62 36.53
CA GLN A 513 42.88 -72.46 37.42
C GLN A 513 41.57 -72.08 36.70
N PHE A 514 41.63 -71.57 35.46
CA PHE A 514 40.41 -71.21 34.71
C PHE A 514 39.79 -72.37 33.93
N VAL A 515 40.53 -73.47 33.73
CA VAL A 515 40.08 -74.64 32.95
C VAL A 515 38.94 -75.39 33.64
N GLU A 516 38.88 -75.39 34.98
CA GLU A 516 37.77 -76.01 35.73
C GLU A 516 36.45 -75.23 35.63
N MET A 517 36.51 -73.90 35.46
CA MET A 517 35.31 -73.05 35.40
C MET A 517 34.67 -73.01 34.00
N MET A 518 35.34 -73.53 32.97
CA MET A 518 34.83 -73.66 31.59
C MET A 518 33.86 -74.84 31.39
N GLY A 519 33.57 -75.64 32.42
CA GLY A 519 32.78 -76.89 32.28
C GLY A 519 31.26 -76.76 32.30
N ILE A 520 30.68 -75.68 32.84
CA ILE A 520 29.25 -75.66 33.26
C ILE A 520 28.34 -74.77 32.40
N LEU A 521 28.87 -73.78 31.68
CA LEU A 521 28.07 -72.85 30.84
C LEU A 521 28.36 -73.01 29.33
N HIS A 522 28.46 -74.27 28.87
CA HIS A 522 28.45 -74.61 27.44
C HIS A 522 27.05 -74.99 26.92
N ILE A 523 26.00 -74.53 27.62
CA ILE A 523 24.60 -74.65 27.25
C ILE A 523 24.02 -73.23 27.29
N MET A 524 23.31 -72.83 26.23
CA MET A 524 22.73 -71.47 26.02
C MET A 524 23.72 -70.31 25.80
N ARG A 525 24.55 -70.38 24.76
CA ARG A 525 24.82 -69.18 23.94
C ARG A 525 24.83 -69.52 22.45
N GLY A 526 23.79 -69.05 21.75
CA GLY A 526 23.53 -69.33 20.32
C GLY A 526 23.02 -68.11 19.56
N GLU A 527 23.36 -66.91 20.02
CA GLU A 527 23.16 -65.65 19.30
C GLU A 527 24.47 -65.28 18.55
N ALA A 528 24.50 -64.46 17.51
CA ALA A 528 23.42 -63.66 16.92
C ALA A 528 23.66 -63.43 15.41
N GLU A 529 22.59 -63.32 14.64
CA GLU A 529 22.34 -62.18 13.75
C GLU A 529 20.83 -61.85 13.88
N VAL A 530 20.48 -60.75 14.56
CA VAL A 530 19.10 -60.35 14.86
C VAL A 530 18.94 -58.83 14.69
N GLU A 531 17.70 -58.43 14.42
CA GLU A 531 17.24 -57.11 13.94
C GLU A 531 17.39 -55.96 14.94
N ILE A 532 17.14 -54.74 14.45
CA ILE A 532 16.88 -53.57 15.27
C ILE A 532 15.44 -53.64 15.78
N GLU A 533 15.26 -54.08 17.02
CA GLU A 533 14.03 -53.88 17.77
C GLU A 533 14.37 -53.68 19.27
N PRO A 534 13.82 -52.64 19.90
CA PRO A 534 13.28 -52.76 21.24
C PRO A 534 11.76 -52.91 21.11
N LYS A 535 11.28 -54.16 21.16
CA LYS A 535 9.85 -54.49 21.13
C LYS A 535 9.18 -54.25 22.48
N ASP A 536 9.29 -53.03 23.00
CA ASP A 536 8.42 -52.58 24.08
C ASP A 536 7.00 -52.45 23.52
N ALA A 537 6.18 -53.46 23.80
CA ALA A 537 4.76 -53.47 23.46
C ALA A 537 4.04 -52.23 24.01
N SER A 538 4.54 -51.63 25.10
CA SER A 538 4.11 -50.34 25.62
C SER A 538 4.26 -49.23 24.56
N HIS A 539 5.46 -49.03 24.00
CA HIS A 539 5.72 -47.93 23.06
C HIS A 539 4.94 -48.08 21.74
N THR A 540 4.73 -49.30 21.23
CA THR A 540 3.90 -49.53 20.05
C THR A 540 2.41 -49.23 20.33
N HIS A 541 1.91 -49.69 21.50
CA HIS A 541 0.54 -49.46 21.93
C HIS A 541 0.27 -47.99 22.29
N GLU A 542 1.23 -47.29 22.89
CA GLU A 542 1.19 -45.85 23.16
C GLU A 542 1.08 -45.05 21.85
N MET A 543 1.96 -45.32 20.87
CA MET A 543 1.89 -44.71 19.54
C MET A 543 0.55 -44.99 18.83
N GLN A 544 0.03 -46.22 18.95
CA GLN A 544 -1.28 -46.59 18.40
C GLN A 544 -2.43 -45.84 19.10
N SER A 545 -2.40 -45.74 20.42
CA SER A 545 -3.41 -45.01 21.19
C SER A 545 -3.41 -43.51 20.90
N LEU A 546 -2.22 -42.91 20.70
CA LEU A 546 -2.02 -41.53 20.26
C LEU A 546 -2.63 -41.27 18.88
N LEU A 547 -2.34 -42.13 17.88
CA LEU A 547 -2.91 -41.98 16.52
C LEU A 547 -4.43 -42.18 16.50
N LEU A 548 -4.97 -43.08 17.32
CA LEU A 548 -6.42 -43.24 17.49
C LEU A 548 -7.07 -42.00 18.11
N ALA A 549 -6.42 -41.35 19.07
CA ALA A 549 -6.89 -40.09 19.65
C ALA A 549 -6.89 -38.94 18.62
N TYR A 550 -5.81 -38.76 17.86
CA TYR A 550 -5.76 -37.77 16.78
C TYR A 550 -6.79 -38.03 15.68
N ARG A 551 -6.95 -39.28 15.24
CA ARG A 551 -7.99 -39.69 14.27
C ARG A 551 -9.38 -39.29 14.75
N ARG A 552 -9.68 -39.55 16.02
CA ARG A 552 -10.96 -39.19 16.64
C ARG A 552 -11.15 -37.67 16.67
N GLN A 553 -10.15 -36.90 17.08
CA GLN A 553 -10.21 -35.44 17.10
C GLN A 553 -10.43 -34.85 15.71
N PHE A 554 -9.80 -35.40 14.66
CA PHE A 554 -10.07 -35.01 13.28
C PHE A 554 -11.50 -35.36 12.85
N GLN A 555 -12.03 -36.54 13.20
CA GLN A 555 -13.42 -36.92 12.88
C GLN A 555 -14.46 -36.05 13.60
N GLU A 556 -14.23 -35.70 14.87
CA GLU A 556 -15.05 -34.75 15.62
C GLU A 556 -14.97 -33.33 15.01
N THR A 557 -13.81 -32.95 14.46
CA THR A 557 -13.61 -31.68 13.73
C THR A 557 -14.37 -31.67 12.39
N VAL A 558 -14.31 -32.75 11.61
CA VAL A 558 -15.12 -32.90 10.37
C VAL A 558 -16.61 -32.83 10.69
N ALA A 559 -17.07 -33.51 11.74
CA ALA A 559 -18.47 -33.47 12.16
C ALA A 559 -18.92 -32.05 12.57
N PHE A 560 -18.06 -31.29 13.27
CA PHE A 560 -18.34 -29.90 13.63
C PHE A 560 -18.41 -28.96 12.42
N ILE A 561 -17.53 -29.13 11.43
CA ILE A 561 -17.53 -28.34 10.18
C ILE A 561 -18.75 -28.69 9.32
N ASN A 562 -19.05 -29.99 9.16
CA ASN A 562 -20.24 -30.45 8.43
C ASN A 562 -21.54 -29.96 9.08
N ASN A 563 -21.62 -29.91 10.42
CA ASN A 563 -22.77 -29.36 11.14
C ASN A 563 -23.00 -27.85 10.92
N LYS A 564 -22.02 -27.12 10.36
CA LYS A 564 -22.18 -25.73 9.90
C LYS A 564 -22.58 -25.60 8.43
N ASN A 565 -22.70 -26.71 7.70
CA ASN A 565 -22.82 -26.78 6.23
C ASN A 565 -21.58 -26.23 5.48
N GLU A 566 -20.42 -26.18 6.13
CA GLU A 566 -19.14 -25.87 5.50
C GLU A 566 -18.49 -27.17 4.96
N PRO A 567 -17.80 -27.16 3.81
CA PRO A 567 -17.06 -28.33 3.32
C PRO A 567 -15.77 -28.55 4.12
N ALA A 568 -15.54 -29.77 4.61
CA ALA A 568 -14.33 -30.11 5.35
C ALA A 568 -13.04 -29.92 4.50
N PRO A 569 -12.00 -29.27 5.04
CA PRO A 569 -10.73 -29.09 4.34
C PRO A 569 -10.07 -30.41 3.89
N GLN A 570 -9.67 -30.47 2.61
CA GLN A 570 -9.15 -31.68 1.98
C GLN A 570 -7.94 -32.29 2.71
N ASN A 571 -7.02 -31.45 3.19
CA ASN A 571 -5.85 -31.89 3.96
C ASN A 571 -6.22 -32.62 5.27
N LEU A 572 -7.38 -32.32 5.86
CA LEU A 572 -7.87 -32.95 7.09
C LEU A 572 -8.53 -34.30 6.78
N LEU A 573 -9.17 -34.45 5.61
CA LEU A 573 -9.64 -35.74 5.09
C LEU A 573 -8.46 -36.65 4.71
N ASP A 574 -7.43 -36.10 4.06
CA ASP A 574 -6.21 -36.84 3.70
C ASP A 574 -5.42 -37.29 4.93
N ALA A 575 -5.39 -36.49 6.00
CA ALA A 575 -4.79 -36.87 7.28
C ALA A 575 -5.52 -38.07 7.94
N ILE A 576 -6.86 -38.06 7.98
CA ILE A 576 -7.67 -39.20 8.47
C ILE A 576 -7.33 -40.45 7.65
N LYS A 577 -7.33 -40.34 6.31
CA LYS A 577 -7.01 -41.43 5.38
C LYS A 577 -5.58 -41.98 5.56
N HIS A 578 -4.61 -41.13 5.87
CA HIS A 578 -3.24 -41.56 6.14
C HIS A 578 -3.15 -42.35 7.45
N ILE A 579 -3.84 -41.92 8.51
CA ILE A 579 -3.91 -42.65 9.78
C ILE A 579 -4.66 -43.98 9.63
N ASP A 580 -5.77 -44.01 8.88
CA ASP A 580 -6.49 -45.24 8.55
C ASP A 580 -5.59 -46.26 7.84
N ASN A 581 -4.76 -45.83 6.89
CA ASN A 581 -3.79 -46.71 6.22
C ASN A 581 -2.71 -47.24 7.18
N GLN A 582 -2.16 -46.41 8.08
CA GLN A 582 -1.16 -46.86 9.06
C GLN A 582 -1.76 -47.87 10.05
N ILE A 583 -2.96 -47.63 10.56
CA ILE A 583 -3.68 -48.57 11.43
C ILE A 583 -3.99 -49.88 10.69
N GLY A 584 -4.37 -49.80 9.40
CA GLY A 584 -4.60 -50.96 8.55
C GLY A 584 -3.36 -51.85 8.38
N HIS A 585 -2.17 -51.26 8.30
CA HIS A 585 -0.91 -52.03 8.27
C HIS A 585 -0.61 -52.77 9.59
N TRP A 586 -1.06 -52.24 10.74
CA TRP A 586 -0.92 -52.94 12.02
C TRP A 586 -1.98 -54.01 12.25
N ALA A 587 -3.20 -53.82 11.73
CA ALA A 587 -4.27 -54.82 11.80
C ALA A 587 -4.05 -56.04 10.85
N GLY A 588 -3.09 -55.96 9.92
CA GLY A 588 -2.74 -57.04 8.99
C GLY A 588 -1.54 -57.90 9.41
N GLY A 589 -0.99 -57.71 10.62
CA GLY A 589 0.24 -58.35 11.08
C GLY A 589 0.05 -59.18 12.36
N SER A 590 -0.84 -60.19 12.32
CA SER A 590 -1.12 -61.10 13.43
C SER A 590 -1.30 -62.54 12.96
#